data_AF-A0A2T4TN58-F1
#
_entry.id   AF-A0A2T4TN58-F1
#
_cell.length_a   1.000
_cell.length_b   1.000
_cell.length_c   1.000
_cell.angle_alpha   90.00
_cell.angle_beta   90.00
_cell.angle_gamma   90.00
#
_symmetry.space_group_name_H-M   'P 1'
#
loop_
_entity.id
_entity.type
_entity.pdbx_description
1 polymer ?
#
loop_
_entity_poly.entity_id
_entity_poly.type
_entity_poly.pdbx_seq_one_letter_code
_entity_poly.pdbx_strand_id
1 'polypeptide(L)'
;MEKEGHSVSSFARKLGISWTTVNNIVSGRNMPSYDNIVKIIEGFEWVDANWLVMGQKSEPEMDKKKLYSVIATQQKTIESQQKTIDRLTARLVQELPDEPSPKAANAG
;
A
#
# COMPACT_ATOMS: atom_id res chain seq x y z
N MET A 1 -6.81 24.64 4.14
CA MET A 1 -6.98 26.10 4.03
C MET A 1 -5.92 26.72 3.13
N GLU A 2 -4.62 26.60 3.46
CA GLU A 2 -3.52 27.18 2.66
C GLU A 2 -3.50 26.73 1.20
N LYS A 3 -3.67 25.42 0.94
CA LYS A 3 -3.73 24.85 -0.42
C LYS A 3 -4.77 25.52 -1.33
N GLU A 4 -5.85 26.02 -0.74
CA GLU A 4 -6.99 26.63 -1.44
C GLU A 4 -7.01 28.17 -1.28
N GLY A 5 -5.98 28.76 -0.65
CA GLY A 5 -5.92 30.20 -0.38
C GLY A 5 -7.02 30.72 0.56
N HIS A 6 -7.65 29.85 1.36
CA HIS A 6 -8.72 30.26 2.26
C HIS A 6 -8.18 30.87 3.57
N SER A 7 -8.78 31.99 3.97
CA SER A 7 -8.73 32.47 5.36
C SER A 7 -9.77 31.73 6.20
N VAL A 8 -9.68 31.82 7.53
CA VAL A 8 -10.68 31.24 8.45
C VAL A 8 -12.10 31.69 8.07
N SER A 9 -12.25 32.97 7.70
CA SER A 9 -13.55 33.55 7.32
C SER A 9 -14.07 33.04 5.99
N SER A 10 -13.23 32.93 4.96
CA SER A 10 -13.69 32.41 3.67
C SER A 10 -13.93 30.90 3.72
N PHE A 11 -13.17 30.17 4.53
CA PHE A 11 -13.40 28.75 4.81
C PHE A 11 -14.73 28.51 5.52
N ALA A 12 -15.00 29.24 6.60
CA ALA A 12 -16.27 29.18 7.34
C ALA A 12 -17.48 29.45 6.44
N ARG A 13 -17.39 30.49 5.60
CA ARG A 13 -18.46 30.85 4.65
C ARG A 13 -18.67 29.77 3.60
N LYS A 14 -17.60 29.19 3.03
CA LYS A 14 -17.69 28.12 2.03
C LYS A 14 -18.39 26.88 2.58
N LEU A 15 -18.11 26.52 3.83
CA LEU A 15 -18.66 25.33 4.47
C LEU A 15 -20.01 25.56 5.15
N GLY A 16 -20.50 26.80 5.23
CA GLY A 16 -21.71 27.13 6.00
C GLY A 16 -21.54 26.85 7.50
N ILE A 17 -20.32 26.99 8.02
CA ILE A 17 -19.98 26.79 9.43
C ILE A 17 -19.72 28.17 10.06
N SER A 18 -20.05 28.35 11.35
CA SER A 18 -19.76 29.62 12.03
C SER A 18 -18.25 29.89 12.10
N TRP A 19 -17.85 31.15 11.98
CA TRP A 19 -16.44 31.56 12.09
C TRP A 19 -15.82 31.08 13.41
N THR A 20 -16.53 31.27 14.53
CA THR A 20 -16.09 30.86 15.87
C THR A 20 -15.81 29.37 15.93
N THR A 21 -16.69 28.54 15.34
CA THR A 21 -16.51 27.09 15.29
C THR A 21 -15.26 26.71 14.50
N VAL A 22 -15.07 27.28 13.30
CA VAL A 22 -13.86 27.03 12.50
C VAL A 22 -12.61 27.49 13.24
N ASN A 23 -12.63 28.69 13.84
CA ASN A 23 -11.49 29.23 14.58
C ASN A 23 -11.10 28.34 15.78
N ASN A 24 -12.08 27.77 16.49
CA ASN A 24 -11.84 26.84 17.60
C ASN A 24 -11.29 25.49 17.14
N ILE A 25 -11.75 24.98 15.99
CA ILE A 25 -11.23 23.75 15.36
C ILE A 25 -9.77 23.97 14.93
N VAL A 26 -9.50 25.06 14.21
CA VAL A 26 -8.16 25.38 13.69
C VAL A 26 -7.14 25.62 14.81
N SER A 27 -7.59 26.21 15.93
CA SER A 27 -6.75 26.40 17.11
C SER A 27 -6.59 25.16 17.99
N GLY A 28 -7.21 24.04 17.62
CA GLY A 28 -7.09 22.75 18.33
C GLY A 28 -7.79 22.70 19.69
N ARG A 29 -8.63 23.69 20.01
CA ARG A 29 -9.35 23.72 21.31
C ARG A 29 -10.56 22.81 21.32
N ASN A 30 -11.16 22.57 20.14
CA ASN A 30 -12.35 21.75 19.98
C ASN A 30 -12.16 20.73 18.86
N MET A 31 -12.66 19.51 19.08
CA MET A 31 -12.84 18.54 18.00
C MET A 31 -14.01 18.96 17.10
N PRO A 32 -13.90 18.82 15.77
CA PRO A 32 -15.01 19.05 14.87
C PRO A 32 -16.12 18.01 15.13
N SER A 33 -17.38 18.43 15.01
CA SER A 33 -18.52 17.51 15.00
C SER A 33 -18.52 16.68 13.72
N TYR A 34 -19.27 15.56 13.73
CA TYR A 34 -19.48 14.75 12.53
C TYR A 34 -19.99 15.58 11.34
N ASP A 35 -20.99 16.43 11.55
CA ASP A 35 -21.53 17.33 10.51
C ASP A 35 -20.45 18.26 9.92
N ASN A 36 -19.58 18.81 10.76
CA ASN A 36 -18.48 19.65 10.27
C ASN A 36 -17.45 18.84 9.47
N ILE A 37 -17.16 17.59 9.86
CA ILE A 37 -16.26 16.70 9.12
C ILE A 37 -16.85 16.38 7.74
N VAL A 38 -18.14 16.03 7.67
CA VAL A 38 -18.85 15.79 6.41
C VAL A 38 -18.79 17.00 5.50
N LYS A 39 -19.11 18.19 6.02
CA LYS A 39 -19.02 19.46 5.27
C LYS A 39 -17.62 19.72 4.70
N ILE A 40 -16.57 19.42 5.46
CA ILE A 40 -15.19 19.57 4.98
C ILE A 40 -14.91 18.60 3.82
N ILE A 41 -15.29 17.33 3.96
CA ILE A 41 -15.05 16.31 2.93
C ILE A 41 -15.83 16.64 1.64
N GLU A 42 -17.11 17.01 1.76
CA GLU A 42 -17.94 17.40 0.61
C GLU A 42 -17.49 18.73 -0.03
N GLY A 43 -16.94 19.66 0.77
CA GLY A 43 -16.48 20.96 0.30
C GLY A 43 -15.14 20.95 -0.44
N PHE A 44 -14.34 19.88 -0.27
CA PHE A 44 -12.99 19.76 -0.82
C PHE A 44 -12.70 18.33 -1.31
N GLU A 45 -12.84 18.11 -2.62
CA GLU A 45 -12.71 16.78 -3.25
C GLU A 45 -11.35 16.08 -3.01
N TRP A 46 -10.29 16.85 -2.74
CA TRP A 46 -8.97 16.27 -2.47
C TRP A 46 -8.77 15.83 -1.01
N VAL A 47 -9.73 16.14 -0.12
CA VAL A 47 -9.64 15.79 1.30
C VAL A 47 -10.08 14.34 1.48
N ASP A 48 -9.13 13.49 1.83
CA ASP A 48 -9.40 12.11 2.22
C ASP A 48 -9.97 12.05 3.64
N ALA A 49 -11.07 11.32 3.81
CA ALA A 49 -11.75 11.17 5.09
C ALA A 49 -10.86 10.46 6.13
N ASN A 50 -10.12 9.44 5.69
CA ASN A 50 -9.23 8.70 6.58
C ASN A 50 -8.08 9.59 7.07
N TRP A 51 -7.47 10.38 6.18
CA TRP A 51 -6.49 11.40 6.56
C TRP A 51 -7.06 12.43 7.54
N LEU A 52 -8.24 12.97 7.28
CA LEU A 52 -8.84 14.01 8.10
C LEU A 52 -9.13 13.52 9.53
N VAL A 53 -9.57 12.26 9.70
CA VAL A 53 -9.94 11.70 11.00
C VAL A 53 -8.74 11.09 11.73
N MET A 54 -7.89 10.34 11.02
CA MET A 54 -6.78 9.59 11.62
C MET A 54 -5.48 10.39 11.68
N GLY A 55 -5.39 11.52 10.99
CA GLY A 55 -4.17 12.33 10.89
C GLY A 55 -3.05 11.70 10.06
N GLN A 56 -3.29 10.52 9.47
CA GLN A 56 -2.31 9.79 8.67
C GLN A 56 -2.55 10.09 7.19
N LYS A 57 -1.56 10.71 6.54
CA LYS A 57 -1.65 10.94 5.10
C LYS A 57 -1.63 9.59 4.41
N SER A 58 -2.69 9.28 3.68
CA SER A 58 -2.72 8.15 2.76
C SER A 58 -1.58 8.35 1.75
N GLU A 59 -0.69 7.35 1.65
CA GLU A 59 0.45 7.44 0.73
C GLU A 59 -0.09 7.67 -0.70
N PRO A 60 0.57 8.54 -1.49
CA PRO A 60 0.09 8.87 -2.81
C PRO A 60 -0.06 7.58 -3.63
N GLU A 61 -1.25 7.39 -4.20
CA GLU A 61 -1.62 6.22 -5.00
C GLU A 61 -0.62 5.93 -6.15
N MET A 62 0.17 6.95 -6.50
CA MET A 62 1.30 6.90 -7.42
C MET A 62 2.35 5.84 -7.06
N ASP A 63 2.54 5.50 -5.78
CA ASP A 63 3.52 4.48 -5.37
C ASP A 63 3.01 3.05 -5.60
N LYS A 64 1.69 2.83 -5.57
CA LYS A 64 1.11 1.50 -5.80
C LYS A 64 1.40 0.99 -7.22
N LYS A 65 1.24 1.84 -8.25
CA LYS A 65 1.53 1.44 -9.64
C LYS A 65 3.00 1.07 -9.84
N LYS A 66 3.91 1.82 -9.22
CA LYS A 66 5.36 1.53 -9.27
C LYS A 66 5.68 0.25 -8.49
N LEU A 67 5.06 0.06 -7.34
CA LEU A 67 5.19 -1.17 -6.57
C LEU A 67 4.70 -2.39 -7.37
N TYR A 68 3.53 -2.30 -8.01
CA TYR A 68 3.01 -3.36 -8.86
C TYR A 68 3.92 -3.66 -10.06
N SER A 69 4.53 -2.65 -10.69
CA SER A 69 5.45 -2.89 -11.81
C SER A 69 6.74 -3.57 -11.37
N VAL A 70 7.27 -3.21 -10.19
CA VAL A 70 8.42 -3.87 -9.57
C VAL A 70 8.09 -5.33 -9.24
N ILE A 71 6.94 -5.58 -8.58
CA ILE A 71 6.49 -6.93 -8.25
C ILE A 71 6.33 -7.78 -9.52
N ALA A 72 5.68 -7.25 -10.57
CA ALA A 72 5.51 -7.98 -11.83
C ALA A 72 6.84 -8.32 -12.50
N THR A 73 7.83 -7.43 -12.41
CA THR A 73 9.18 -7.67 -12.96
C THR A 73 9.92 -8.74 -12.15
N GLN A 74 9.84 -8.69 -10.82
CA GLN A 74 10.43 -9.69 -9.95
C GLN A 74 9.81 -11.07 -10.16
N GLN A 75 8.49 -11.15 -10.33
CA GLN A 75 7.78 -12.40 -10.58
C GLN A 75 8.26 -13.10 -11.85
N LYS A 76 8.45 -12.35 -12.95
CA LYS A 76 9.02 -12.89 -14.20
C LYS A 76 10.44 -13.44 -14.01
N THR A 77 11.26 -12.74 -13.23
CA THR A 77 12.62 -13.19 -12.91
C THR A 77 12.59 -14.49 -12.11
N ILE A 78 11.72 -14.59 -11.11
CA ILE A 78 11.54 -15.80 -10.28
C ILE A 78 11.10 -16.98 -11.16
N GLU A 79 10.13 -16.79 -12.07
CA GLU A 79 9.67 -17.84 -12.98
C GLU A 79 10.79 -18.34 -13.91
N SER A 80 11.62 -17.42 -14.45
CA SER A 80 12.76 -17.79 -15.28
C SER A 80 13.83 -18.56 -14.50
N GLN A 81 14.07 -18.16 -13.24
CA GLN A 81 14.99 -18.85 -12.35
C GLN A 81 14.47 -20.25 -12.00
N GLN A 82 13.18 -20.39 -11.71
CA GLN A 82 12.57 -21.69 -11.39
C GLN A 82 12.71 -22.68 -12.55
N LYS A 83 12.43 -22.25 -13.78
CA LYS A 83 12.65 -23.09 -14.98
C LYS A 83 14.10 -23.54 -15.14
N THR A 84 15.05 -22.69 -14.77
CA THR A 84 16.48 -23.00 -14.84
C THR A 84 16.84 -24.03 -13.79
N ILE A 85 16.34 -23.86 -12.56
CA ILE A 85 16.49 -24.83 -11.46
C ILE A 85 15.93 -26.19 -11.90
N ASP A 86 14.69 -26.24 -12.39
CA ASP A 86 14.04 -27.49 -12.80
C ASP A 86 14.86 -28.26 -13.85
N ARG A 87 15.42 -27.54 -14.84
CA ARG A 87 16.27 -28.14 -15.88
C ARG A 87 17.57 -28.71 -15.29
N LEU A 88 18.21 -27.99 -14.38
CA LEU A 88 19.46 -28.43 -13.76
C LEU A 88 19.22 -29.62 -12.82
N THR A 89 18.13 -29.59 -12.06
CA THR A 89 17.72 -30.70 -11.20
C THR A 89 17.45 -31.96 -12.02
N ALA A 90 16.75 -31.85 -13.16
CA ALA A 90 16.50 -32.99 -14.04
C ALA A 90 17.79 -33.61 -14.59
N ARG A 91 18.79 -32.78 -14.95
CA ARG A 91 20.11 -33.26 -15.41
C ARG A 91 20.86 -33.99 -14.30
N LEU A 92 20.89 -33.42 -13.10
CA LEU A 92 21.59 -34.03 -11.97
C LEU A 92 21.01 -35.41 -11.64
N VAL A 93 19.68 -35.57 -11.70
CA VAL A 93 19.01 -36.85 -11.48
C VAL A 93 19.38 -37.89 -12.56
N GLN A 94 19.55 -37.47 -13.81
CA GLN A 94 19.93 -38.36 -14.92
C GLN A 94 21.42 -38.77 -14.90
N GLU A 95 22.28 -37.93 -14.31
CA GLU A 95 23.73 -38.16 -14.23
C GLU A 95 24.14 -38.90 -12.93
N LEU A 96 23.18 -39.30 -12.09
CA LEU A 96 23.47 -40.16 -10.94
C LEU A 96 23.94 -41.53 -11.47
N PRO A 97 25.14 -42.01 -11.07
CA PRO A 97 25.56 -43.36 -11.41
C PRO A 97 24.58 -44.37 -10.77
N ASP A 98 24.24 -45.43 -11.51
CA ASP A 98 23.56 -46.59 -10.94
C ASP A 98 24.41 -47.10 -9.77
N GLU A 99 23.99 -46.82 -8.53
CA GLU A 99 24.56 -47.41 -7.34
C GLU A 99 24.50 -48.95 -7.52
N PRO A 100 25.64 -49.66 -7.50
CA PRO A 100 25.62 -51.10 -7.65
C PRO A 100 24.83 -51.68 -6.48
N SER A 101 23.67 -52.27 -6.79
CA SER A 101 22.86 -52.98 -5.81
C SER A 101 23.76 -53.96 -5.04
N PRO A 102 23.78 -53.94 -3.69
CA PRO A 102 24.62 -54.85 -2.95
C PRO A 102 24.06 -56.25 -3.20
N LYS A 103 24.74 -57.04 -4.03
CA LYS A 103 24.49 -58.47 -4.14
C LYS A 103 24.75 -59.06 -2.77
N ALA A 104 23.65 -59.35 -2.06
CA ALA A 104 23.67 -60.11 -0.83
C ALA A 104 24.48 -61.38 -1.08
N ALA A 105 25.66 -61.44 -0.46
CA ALA A 105 26.41 -62.65 -0.29
C ALA A 105 25.52 -63.63 0.47
N ASN A 106 24.97 -64.62 -0.23
CA ASN A 106 24.43 -65.79 0.42
C ASN A 106 25.43 -66.91 0.21
N ALA A 107 26.25 -67.11 1.25
CA ALA A 107 27.00 -68.33 1.45
C ALA A 107 26.02 -69.40 1.96
N GLY A 108 25.99 -70.55 1.29
CA GLY A 108 25.21 -71.72 1.64
C GLY A 108 25.41 -72.81 0.60
#